data_AF-A0A241WGQ3-F1
#
_entry.id   AF-A0A241WGQ3-F1
#
_cell.length_a   1.000
_cell.length_b   1.000
_cell.length_c   1.000
_cell.angle_alpha   90.00
_cell.angle_beta   90.00
_cell.angle_gamma   90.00
#
_symmetry.space_group_name_H-M   'P 1'
#
loop_
_entity.id
_entity.type
_entity.pdbx_description
1 polymer ?
#
loop_
_entity_poly.entity_id
_entity_poly.type
_entity_poly.pdbx_seq_one_letter_code
_entity_poly.pdbx_strand_id
1 'polypeptide(L)'
;MKHLNILNNKIFMSLTNTSNGDVNGATRFYYTQKAKVITARYEGGVVQVGSIIGQMLTESTFEICYQHLTISGELRTGQCKTRIELLENDMIKLIEEWQWLNGDLSTGYSELIEVVLN
;
A
#
# COMPACT_ATOMS: atom_id res chain seq x y z
N MET A 1 -5.27 -4.57 -22.93
CA MET A 1 -3.81 -4.84 -22.87
C MET A 1 -2.97 -3.63 -22.45
N LYS A 2 -3.54 -2.45 -22.18
CA LYS A 2 -2.74 -1.21 -22.08
C LYS A 2 -1.88 -1.06 -20.82
N HIS A 3 -2.08 -1.81 -19.74
CA HIS A 3 -1.29 -1.60 -18.51
C HIS A 3 -0.95 -2.90 -17.78
N LEU A 4 -0.26 -3.83 -18.46
CA LEU A 4 0.02 -5.17 -17.91
C LEU A 4 0.76 -5.16 -16.55
N ASN A 5 1.37 -4.05 -16.12
CA ASN A 5 2.07 -3.94 -14.84
C ASN A 5 2.09 -2.49 -14.31
N ILE A 6 0.93 -1.86 -14.15
CA ILE A 6 0.82 -0.42 -13.81
C ILE A 6 1.53 -0.02 -12.50
N LEU A 7 1.66 -0.95 -11.55
CA LEU A 7 2.29 -0.72 -10.25
C LEU A 7 3.78 -1.08 -10.23
N ASN A 8 4.33 -1.64 -11.31
CA ASN A 8 5.70 -2.13 -11.28
C ASN A 8 6.71 -0.98 -11.23
N ASN A 9 7.68 -1.08 -10.32
CA ASN A 9 8.68 -0.05 -10.03
C ASN A 9 8.06 1.30 -9.59
N LYS A 10 6.82 1.28 -9.10
CA LYS A 10 6.17 2.47 -8.54
C LYS A 10 6.48 2.59 -7.07
N ILE A 11 6.67 3.82 -6.62
CA ILE A 11 6.90 4.16 -5.23
C ILE A 11 5.74 5.01 -4.76
N PHE A 12 5.18 4.67 -3.60
CA PHE A 12 4.06 5.41 -3.03
C PHE A 12 4.41 5.97 -1.65
N MET A 13 3.76 7.06 -1.28
CA MET A 13 3.73 7.58 0.08
C MET A 13 2.30 7.80 0.53
N SER A 14 2.04 7.72 1.85
CA SER A 14 0.71 8.03 2.39
C SER A 14 0.46 9.54 2.34
N LEU A 15 -0.66 9.92 1.70
CA LEU A 15 -1.22 11.27 1.74
C LEU A 15 -2.11 11.45 2.97
N THR A 16 -3.02 10.48 3.16
CA THR A 16 -3.96 10.45 4.26
C THR A 16 -4.07 9.02 4.78
N ASN A 17 -4.32 8.91 6.08
CA ASN A 17 -4.61 7.65 6.74
C ASN A 17 -5.51 7.95 7.94
N THR A 18 -6.42 7.04 8.28
CA THR A 18 -7.18 7.15 9.53
C THR A 18 -6.23 7.09 10.73
N SER A 19 -6.61 7.73 11.84
CA SER A 19 -5.72 7.90 13.01
C SER A 19 -5.32 6.59 13.71
N ASN A 20 -6.02 5.50 13.42
CA ASN A 20 -5.72 4.13 13.87
C ASN A 20 -4.82 3.35 12.90
N GLY A 21 -4.32 3.98 11.84
CA GLY A 21 -3.36 3.42 10.90
C GLY A 21 -1.91 3.76 11.27
N ASP A 22 -0.99 2.84 10.98
CA ASP A 22 0.44 3.00 11.34
C ASP A 22 1.24 3.83 10.31
N VAL A 23 0.76 3.99 9.08
CA VAL A 23 1.55 4.62 7.99
C VAL A 23 1.25 6.10 7.83
N ASN A 24 2.26 6.87 7.45
CA ASN A 24 2.17 8.33 7.27
C ASN A 24 3.07 8.82 6.12
N GLY A 25 3.19 10.14 5.94
CA GLY A 25 4.00 10.75 4.88
C GLY A 25 5.51 10.41 4.90
N ALA A 26 6.04 9.82 5.97
CA ALA A 26 7.41 9.32 6.03
C ALA A 26 7.53 7.86 5.53
N THR A 27 6.42 7.13 5.43
CA THR A 27 6.41 5.75 4.94
C THR A 27 6.55 5.73 3.41
N ARG A 28 7.41 4.85 2.90
CA ARG A 28 7.59 4.60 1.46
C ARG A 28 7.26 3.17 1.14
N PHE A 29 6.47 2.96 0.09
CA PHE A 29 6.10 1.64 -0.41
C PHE A 29 6.70 1.41 -1.78
N TYR A 30 7.51 0.38 -1.93
CA TYR A 30 8.22 0.03 -3.15
C TYR A 30 7.52 -1.15 -3.82
N TYR A 31 6.64 -0.86 -4.79
CA TYR A 31 5.83 -1.87 -5.46
C TYR A 31 6.58 -2.56 -6.59
N THR A 32 6.34 -3.87 -6.71
CA THR A 32 6.71 -4.70 -7.85
C THR A 32 5.44 -5.43 -8.32
N GLN A 33 5.26 -5.49 -9.64
CA GLN A 33 4.11 -6.19 -10.22
C GLN A 33 4.57 -7.06 -11.38
N LYS A 34 4.10 -8.31 -11.40
CA LYS A 34 4.26 -9.23 -12.52
C LYS A 34 2.92 -9.85 -12.88
N ALA A 35 2.34 -9.39 -13.99
CA ALA A 35 0.98 -9.69 -14.40
C ALA A 35 0.00 -9.39 -13.26
N LYS A 36 -0.67 -10.42 -12.73
CA LYS A 36 -1.62 -10.23 -11.62
C LYS A 36 -0.94 -10.17 -10.25
N VAL A 37 0.29 -10.62 -10.10
CA VAL A 37 0.93 -10.72 -8.77
C VAL A 37 1.53 -9.38 -8.38
N ILE A 38 1.22 -8.94 -7.15
CA ILE A 38 1.74 -7.72 -6.54
C ILE A 38 2.59 -8.10 -5.34
N THR A 39 3.77 -7.51 -5.22
CA THR A 39 4.56 -7.51 -3.99
C THR A 39 5.05 -6.12 -3.69
N ALA A 40 5.30 -5.82 -2.42
CA ALA A 40 5.99 -4.59 -2.06
C ALA A 40 6.80 -4.77 -0.78
N ARG A 41 7.79 -3.90 -0.59
CA ARG A 41 8.40 -3.63 0.71
C ARG A 41 8.05 -2.21 1.13
N TYR A 42 7.94 -1.98 2.43
CA TYR A 42 7.70 -0.64 2.94
C TYR A 42 8.37 -0.40 4.28
N GLU A 43 8.73 0.83 4.54
CA GLU A 43 9.42 1.28 5.75
C GLU A 43 9.23 2.78 5.95
N GLY A 44 9.53 3.28 7.14
CA GLY A 44 9.48 4.70 7.50
C GLY A 44 8.29 5.07 8.39
N GLY A 45 8.46 6.14 9.16
CA GLY A 45 7.53 6.49 10.23
C GLY A 45 7.66 5.50 11.40
N VAL A 46 6.55 4.87 11.79
CA VAL A 46 6.55 3.86 12.87
C VAL A 46 6.89 2.45 12.37
N VAL A 47 6.99 2.26 11.05
CA VAL A 47 7.28 0.97 10.42
C VAL A 47 8.79 0.77 10.29
N GLN A 48 9.33 -0.22 11.00
CA GLN A 48 10.73 -0.61 10.88
C GLN A 48 10.98 -1.44 9.61
N VAL A 49 10.14 -2.44 9.35
CA VAL A 49 10.19 -3.25 8.13
C VAL A 49 8.82 -3.84 7.83
N GLY A 50 8.36 -3.67 6.60
CA GLY A 50 7.07 -4.14 6.13
C GLY A 50 7.14 -4.83 4.78
N SER A 51 6.20 -5.75 4.55
CA SER A 51 6.08 -6.48 3.29
C SER A 51 4.62 -6.70 2.91
N ILE A 52 4.37 -6.71 1.61
CA ILE A 52 3.05 -6.86 1.00
C ILE A 52 3.09 -8.00 -0.02
N ILE A 53 2.01 -8.77 -0.06
CA ILE A 53 1.69 -9.70 -1.16
C ILE A 53 0.22 -9.53 -1.54
N GLY A 54 -0.09 -9.59 -2.83
CA GLY A 54 -1.46 -9.51 -3.30
C GLY A 54 -1.63 -9.79 -4.77
N GLN A 55 -2.83 -9.48 -5.26
CA GLN A 55 -3.22 -9.75 -6.63
C GLN A 55 -4.17 -8.71 -7.22
N MET A 56 -3.99 -8.43 -8.51
CA MET A 56 -4.95 -7.67 -9.31
C MET A 56 -6.26 -8.46 -9.45
N LEU A 57 -7.37 -7.80 -9.16
CA LEU A 57 -8.73 -8.33 -9.32
C LEU A 57 -9.32 -7.90 -10.67
N THR A 58 -9.07 -6.64 -11.06
CA THR A 58 -9.45 -6.06 -12.35
C THR A 58 -8.29 -5.21 -12.90
N GLU A 59 -8.51 -4.44 -13.96
CA GLU A 59 -7.51 -3.49 -14.47
C GLU A 59 -7.26 -2.31 -13.52
N SER A 60 -8.18 -2.03 -12.58
CA SER A 60 -8.11 -0.86 -11.68
C SER A 60 -8.34 -1.20 -10.20
N THR A 61 -8.41 -2.49 -9.85
CA THR A 61 -8.57 -2.90 -8.45
C THR A 61 -7.69 -4.10 -8.11
N PHE A 62 -7.24 -4.14 -6.86
CA PHE A 62 -6.46 -5.24 -6.32
C PHE A 62 -6.74 -5.45 -4.84
N GLU A 63 -6.31 -6.59 -4.32
CA GLU A 63 -6.33 -6.88 -2.90
C GLU A 63 -4.94 -7.32 -2.45
N ILE A 64 -4.59 -7.00 -1.21
CA ILE A 64 -3.31 -7.34 -0.60
C ILE A 64 -3.49 -7.84 0.83
N CYS A 65 -2.54 -8.64 1.28
CA CYS A 65 -2.23 -8.84 2.68
C CYS A 65 -0.87 -8.19 2.97
N TYR A 66 -0.74 -7.65 4.17
CA TYR A 66 0.48 -6.99 4.60
C TYR A 66 0.83 -7.34 6.04
N GLN A 67 2.11 -7.20 6.36
CA GLN A 67 2.64 -7.33 7.71
C GLN A 67 3.86 -6.44 7.90
N HIS A 68 4.05 -5.96 9.12
CA HIS A 68 5.26 -5.24 9.51
C HIS A 68 5.63 -5.40 10.98
N LEU A 69 6.90 -5.10 11.25
CA LEU A 69 7.42 -4.84 12.59
C LEU A 69 7.44 -3.32 12.81
N THR A 70 6.87 -2.85 13.91
CA THR A 70 6.97 -1.44 14.31
C THR A 70 8.32 -1.15 14.98
N ILE A 71 8.68 0.13 15.08
CA ILE A 71 9.86 0.57 15.85
C ILE A 71 9.77 0.26 17.35
N SER A 72 8.58 -0.03 17.87
CA SER A 72 8.35 -0.47 19.26
C SER A 72 8.44 -2.00 19.42
N GLY A 73 8.69 -2.75 18.34
CA GLY A 73 8.80 -4.20 18.37
C GLY A 73 7.48 -4.95 18.26
N GLU A 74 6.40 -4.28 17.86
CA GLU A 74 5.08 -4.90 17.67
C GLU A 74 4.94 -5.48 16.27
N LEU A 75 4.43 -6.71 16.17
CA LEU A 75 4.04 -7.31 14.91
C LEU A 75 2.60 -6.92 14.57
N ARG A 76 2.41 -6.41 13.36
CA ARG A 76 1.11 -6.02 12.82
C ARG A 76 0.86 -6.75 11.51
N THR A 77 -0.39 -7.14 11.27
CA THR A 77 -0.81 -7.73 10.00
C THR A 77 -2.22 -7.32 9.64
N GLY A 78 -2.48 -7.13 8.35
CA GLY A 78 -3.77 -6.70 7.85
C GLY A 78 -4.03 -7.15 6.42
N GLN A 79 -5.24 -6.86 5.97
CA GLN A 79 -5.67 -7.02 4.58
C GLN A 79 -6.21 -5.68 4.07
N CYS A 80 -6.12 -5.47 2.76
CA CYS A 80 -6.60 -4.24 2.13
C CYS A 80 -7.15 -4.51 0.74
N LYS A 81 -8.24 -3.80 0.41
CA LYS A 81 -8.76 -3.66 -0.95
C LYS A 81 -8.41 -2.28 -1.47
N THR A 82 -7.89 -2.23 -2.68
CA THR A 82 -7.37 -0.99 -3.25
C THR A 82 -7.97 -0.74 -4.63
N ARG A 83 -8.34 0.52 -4.87
CA ARG A 83 -8.74 1.05 -6.17
C ARG A 83 -7.67 2.01 -6.69
N ILE A 84 -7.31 1.83 -7.95
CA ILE A 84 -6.33 2.64 -8.66
C ILE A 84 -7.06 3.80 -9.34
N GLU A 85 -6.62 5.03 -9.08
CA GLU A 85 -7.02 6.23 -9.81
C GLU A 85 -5.81 6.81 -10.56
N LEU A 86 -5.99 7.08 -11.85
CA LEU A 86 -5.03 7.83 -12.65
C LEU A 86 -5.39 9.31 -12.59
N LEU A 87 -4.42 10.15 -12.24
CA LEU A 87 -4.55 11.60 -12.21
C LEU A 87 -4.21 12.21 -13.58
N GLU A 88 -4.52 13.49 -13.77
CA GLU A 88 -4.35 14.21 -15.03
C GLU A 88 -2.90 14.26 -15.55
N ASN A 89 -1.92 14.02 -14.67
CA ASN A 89 -0.49 14.01 -14.99
C ASN A 89 0.11 12.60 -15.03
N ASP A 90 -0.72 11.57 -15.27
CA ASP A 90 -0.35 10.15 -15.27
C ASP A 90 0.18 9.61 -13.93
N MET A 91 0.11 10.39 -12.84
CA MET A 91 0.42 9.90 -11.50
C MET A 91 -0.69 8.97 -11.01
N ILE A 92 -0.29 7.95 -10.27
CA ILE A 92 -1.21 7.00 -9.66
C ILE A 92 -1.55 7.44 -8.24
N LYS A 93 -2.85 7.49 -7.93
CA LYS A 93 -3.37 7.54 -6.56
C LYS A 93 -4.02 6.20 -6.23
N LEU A 94 -3.73 5.68 -5.05
CA LEU A 94 -4.31 4.46 -4.52
C LEU A 94 -5.30 4.83 -3.43
N ILE A 95 -6.51 4.29 -3.52
CA ILE A 95 -7.57 4.46 -2.55
C ILE A 95 -7.80 3.12 -1.86
N GLU A 96 -7.62 3.09 -0.54
CA GLU A 96 -7.44 1.86 0.23
C GLU A 96 -8.49 1.74 1.34
N GLU A 97 -9.13 0.59 1.41
CA GLU A 97 -9.94 0.16 2.55
C GLU A 97 -9.22 -1.02 3.21
N TRP A 98 -8.84 -0.88 4.47
CA TRP A 98 -8.02 -1.86 5.17
C TRP A 98 -8.66 -2.36 6.46
N GLN A 99 -8.21 -3.53 6.90
CA GLN A 99 -8.58 -4.15 8.17
C GLN A 99 -7.34 -4.78 8.82
N TRP A 100 -7.15 -4.54 10.11
CA TRP A 100 -6.19 -5.30 10.90
C TRP A 100 -6.67 -6.73 11.12
N LEU A 101 -5.76 -7.70 10.99
CA LEU A 101 -6.00 -9.11 11.26
C LEU A 101 -5.45 -9.54 12.64
N ASN A 102 -4.79 -8.64 13.34
CA ASN A 102 -4.39 -8.80 14.73
C ASN A 102 -4.59 -7.51 15.54
N GLY A 103 -4.51 -7.61 16.87
CA GLY A 103 -4.79 -6.47 17.75
C GLY A 103 -6.29 -6.20 17.87
N ASP A 104 -6.71 -4.96 17.60
CA ASP A 104 -8.10 -4.51 17.79
C ASP A 104 -9.05 -4.86 16.64
N LEU A 105 -8.50 -5.44 15.55
CA LEU A 105 -9.23 -5.83 14.33
C LEU A 105 -9.97 -4.67 13.65
N SER A 106 -9.56 -3.43 13.95
CA SER A 106 -10.20 -2.24 13.42
C SER A 106 -9.99 -2.11 11.91
N THR A 107 -10.86 -1.32 11.29
CA THR A 107 -10.82 -0.98 9.88
C THR A 107 -10.44 0.48 9.70
N GLY A 108 -10.05 0.83 8.49
CA GLY A 108 -9.71 2.20 8.15
C GLY A 108 -9.61 2.45 6.66
N TYR A 109 -9.23 3.68 6.35
CA TYR A 109 -9.10 4.19 4.99
C TYR A 109 -7.77 4.92 4.84
N SER A 110 -7.10 4.71 3.71
CA SER A 110 -5.88 5.43 3.36
C SER A 110 -5.89 5.86 1.89
N GLU A 111 -5.15 6.93 1.63
CA GLU A 111 -4.80 7.33 0.27
C GLU A 111 -3.29 7.36 0.13
N LEU A 112 -2.78 6.68 -0.89
CA LEU A 112 -1.39 6.74 -1.27
C LEU A 112 -1.23 7.46 -2.61
N ILE A 113 -0.14 8.20 -2.76
CA ILE A 113 0.21 8.86 -4.03
C ILE A 113 1.55 8.37 -4.53
N GLU A 114 1.65 8.21 -5.84
CA GLU A 114 2.90 7.96 -6.52
C GLU A 114 3.89 9.11 -6.28
N VAL A 115 5.14 8.76 -6.03
CA VAL A 115 6.25 9.71 -5.91
C VAL A 115 7.43 9.27 -6.76
N VAL A 116 8.17 10.26 -7.27
CA VAL A 116 9.46 10.07 -7.92
C VAL A 116 10.53 10.41 -6.90
N LEU A 117 11.40 9.45 -6.56
CA LEU A 117 12.59 9.73 -5.77
C LEU A 117 13.64 10.35 -6.70
N ASN A 118 14.08 11.55 -6.36
CA ASN A 118 15.21 12.22 -7.02
C ASN A 118 16.55 11.67 -6.54
#